data_AF-A0A919UGG9-F1
#
_entry.id   AF-A0A919UGG9-F1
#
_cell.length_a   1.000
_cell.length_b   1.000
_cell.length_c   1.000
_cell.angle_alpha   90.00
_cell.angle_beta   90.00
_cell.angle_gamma   90.00
#
_symmetry.space_group_name_H-M   'P 1'
#
loop_
_entity.id
_entity.type
_entity.pdbx_description
1 polymer ?
#
loop_
_entity_poly.entity_id
_entity_poly.type
_entity_poly.pdbx_seq_one_letter_code
_entity_poly.pdbx_strand_id
1 'polypeptide(L)'
;MRFAEFDVLLQQALRRYAALERDGDVAVFDHWRATEADLMRVQRWLGVRLPEQYRGFLLRYGAGRFLFVELLPADEGRRWVETLLGANEAGSGFVAVAPVGTGDYWGFVVHDGICEDAVSFRYHEDGAVEPAADDFLEFVATEGLRVGR
;
A
#
# COMPACT_ATOMS: atom_id res chain seq x y z
N MET A 1 6.29 13.08 3.62
CA MET A 1 6.86 12.56 4.89
C MET A 1 8.15 11.77 4.63
N ARG A 2 9.14 11.81 5.54
CA ARG A 2 10.35 10.95 5.44
C ARG A 2 10.22 9.69 6.30
N PHE A 3 10.95 8.63 5.95
CA PHE A 3 10.96 7.39 6.74
C PHE A 3 11.30 7.61 8.21
N ALA A 4 12.30 8.43 8.56
CA ALA A 4 12.64 8.68 9.96
C ALA A 4 11.47 9.27 10.78
N GLU A 5 10.64 10.11 10.15
CA GLU A 5 9.44 10.68 10.77
C GLU A 5 8.35 9.61 10.90
N PHE A 6 8.12 8.85 9.82
CA PHE A 6 7.18 7.73 9.81
C PHE A 6 7.50 6.69 10.90
N ASP A 7 8.78 6.36 11.09
CA ASP A 7 9.22 5.38 12.08
C ASP A 7 8.83 5.80 13.50
N VAL A 8 8.95 7.09 13.81
CA VAL A 8 8.53 7.63 15.11
C VAL A 8 7.03 7.44 15.29
N LEU A 9 6.22 7.75 14.27
CA LEU A 9 4.77 7.56 14.30
C LEU A 9 4.40 6.08 14.45
N LEU A 10 5.06 5.19 13.71
CA LEU A 10 4.86 3.75 13.80
C LEU A 10 5.17 3.24 15.21
N GLN A 11 6.29 3.66 15.82
CA GLN A 11 6.63 3.26 17.18
C GLN A 11 5.60 3.75 18.21
N GLN A 12 5.04 4.94 18.02
CA GLN A 12 3.96 5.45 18.87
C GLN A 12 2.67 4.65 18.70
N ALA A 13 2.29 4.35 17.46
CA ALA A 13 1.12 3.54 17.14
C ALA A 13 1.24 2.12 17.72
N LEU A 14 2.40 1.48 17.53
CA LEU A 14 2.68 0.16 18.11
C LEU A 14 2.54 0.17 19.63
N ARG A 15 3.04 1.19 20.33
CA ARG A 15 2.85 1.30 21.79
C ARG A 15 1.39 1.48 22.18
N ARG A 16 0.64 2.27 21.40
CA ARG A 16 -0.80 2.51 21.63
C ARG A 16 -1.61 1.22 21.44
N TYR A 17 -1.28 0.45 20.41
CA TYR A 17 -2.04 -0.73 20.01
C TYR A 17 -1.49 -2.05 20.57
N ALA A 18 -0.31 -2.06 21.20
CA ALA A 18 0.22 -3.22 21.93
C ALA A 18 -0.70 -3.67 23.07
N ALA A 19 -1.58 -2.80 23.57
CA ALA A 19 -2.63 -3.18 24.53
C ALA A 19 -3.75 -4.02 23.88
N LEU A 20 -4.01 -3.87 22.57
CA LEU A 20 -5.02 -4.63 21.83
C LEU A 20 -4.51 -6.03 21.44
N GLU A 21 -3.21 -6.22 21.24
CA GLU A 21 -2.63 -7.55 20.94
C GLU A 21 -2.71 -8.54 22.12
N ARG A 22 -2.83 -8.05 23.36
CA ARG A 22 -2.79 -8.91 24.57
C ARG A 22 -4.03 -9.78 24.76
N ASP A 23 -5.11 -9.54 24.02
CA ASP A 23 -6.30 -10.40 24.00
C ASP A 23 -6.22 -11.53 22.95
N GLY A 24 -5.11 -11.65 22.21
CA GLY A 24 -4.75 -12.87 21.48
C GLY A 24 -5.54 -13.19 20.21
N ASP A 25 -6.43 -12.32 19.74
CA ASP A 25 -7.39 -12.69 18.69
C ASP A 25 -7.04 -12.22 17.26
N VAL A 26 -6.02 -11.37 17.07
CA VAL A 26 -5.67 -10.84 15.74
C VAL A 26 -4.16 -10.62 15.60
N ALA A 27 -3.51 -11.29 14.65
CA ALA A 27 -2.19 -10.88 14.19
C ALA A 27 -2.32 -9.48 13.57
N VAL A 28 -1.74 -8.47 14.23
CA VAL A 28 -1.88 -7.06 13.84
C VAL A 28 -1.11 -6.73 12.56
N PHE A 29 -0.18 -7.61 12.16
CA PHE A 29 0.57 -7.53 10.93
C PHE A 29 0.66 -8.88 10.22
N ASP A 30 0.11 -8.94 9.01
CA ASP A 30 0.58 -9.87 8.00
C ASP A 30 1.59 -9.08 7.16
N HIS A 31 2.87 -9.48 7.18
CA HIS A 31 3.92 -8.75 6.49
C HIS A 31 4.62 -9.62 5.45
N TRP A 32 4.31 -9.36 4.19
CA TRP A 32 4.98 -9.95 3.03
C TRP A 32 6.00 -8.95 2.50
N ARG A 33 7.25 -9.07 2.98
CA ARG A 33 8.33 -8.20 2.50
C ARG A 33 8.64 -8.51 1.05
N ALA A 34 8.52 -7.50 0.20
CA ALA A 34 8.94 -7.62 -1.17
C ALA A 34 10.47 -7.70 -1.25
N THR A 35 10.98 -8.34 -2.30
CA THR A 35 12.36 -8.17 -2.73
C THR A 35 12.43 -7.18 -3.88
N GLU A 36 13.62 -6.64 -4.15
CA GLU A 36 13.84 -5.82 -5.35
C GLU A 36 13.50 -6.60 -6.64
N ALA A 37 13.73 -7.92 -6.65
CA ALA A 37 13.37 -8.76 -7.79
C ALA A 37 11.86 -8.83 -8.01
N ASP A 38 11.07 -8.86 -6.95
CA ASP A 38 9.60 -8.83 -7.03
C ASP A 38 9.11 -7.48 -7.55
N LEU A 39 9.63 -6.38 -7.00
CA LEU A 39 9.24 -5.03 -7.43
C LEU A 39 9.69 -4.73 -8.87
N MET A 40 10.85 -5.24 -9.30
CA MET A 40 11.27 -5.18 -10.70
C MET A 40 10.35 -5.99 -11.61
N ARG A 41 9.88 -7.16 -11.16
CA ARG A 41 8.92 -7.98 -11.91
C ARG A 41 7.59 -7.25 -12.06
N VAL A 42 7.06 -6.67 -10.98
CA VAL A 42 5.83 -5.86 -11.00
C VAL A 42 5.95 -4.68 -11.96
N GLN A 43 7.00 -3.86 -11.82
CA GLN A 43 7.23 -2.70 -12.70
C GLN A 43 7.34 -3.10 -14.18
N ARG A 44 8.05 -4.18 -14.47
CA ARG A 44 8.19 -4.69 -15.84
C ARG A 44 6.86 -5.20 -16.40
N TRP A 45 6.09 -5.94 -15.61
CA TRP A 45 4.84 -6.52 -16.05
C TRP A 45 3.77 -5.46 -16.30
N LEU A 46 3.67 -4.48 -15.39
CA LEU A 46 2.74 -3.35 -15.52
C LEU A 46 3.21 -2.29 -16.54
N GLY A 47 4.49 -2.29 -16.91
CA GLY A 47 5.08 -1.24 -17.73
C GLY A 47 5.14 0.11 -17.00
N VAL A 48 5.34 0.10 -15.69
CA VAL A 48 5.35 1.31 -14.84
C VAL A 48 6.61 1.44 -14.00
N ARG A 49 6.91 2.66 -13.57
CA ARG A 49 7.84 2.94 -12.47
C ARG A 49 7.05 3.30 -11.22
N LEU A 50 7.17 2.49 -10.19
CA LEU A 50 6.52 2.69 -8.89
C LEU A 50 7.22 3.81 -8.09
N PRO A 51 6.49 4.52 -7.21
CA PRO A 51 7.07 5.57 -6.36
C PRO A 51 8.18 5.02 -5.45
N GLU A 52 9.22 5.81 -5.24
CA GLU A 52 10.38 5.39 -4.43
C GLU A 52 9.99 5.10 -2.98
N GLN A 53 9.13 5.95 -2.39
CA GLN A 53 8.64 5.75 -1.03
C GLN A 53 7.83 4.46 -0.88
N TYR A 54 6.95 4.16 -1.85
CA TYR A 54 6.16 2.94 -1.85
C TYR A 54 7.05 1.69 -1.91
N ARG A 55 8.00 1.68 -2.84
CA ARG A 55 8.99 0.59 -2.95
C ARG A 55 9.79 0.44 -1.66
N GLY A 56 10.32 1.54 -1.11
CA GLY A 56 11.06 1.53 0.14
C GLY A 56 10.23 0.99 1.30
N PHE A 57 8.94 1.30 1.34
CA PHE A 57 8.03 0.79 2.36
C PHE A 57 7.85 -0.73 2.23
N LEU A 58 7.55 -1.24 1.03
CA LEU A 58 7.36 -2.67 0.80
C LEU A 58 8.62 -3.51 1.08
N LEU A 59 9.81 -2.95 0.83
CA LEU A 59 11.08 -3.60 1.17
C LEU A 59 11.32 -3.62 2.69
N ARG A 60 10.94 -2.54 3.40
CA ARG A 60 11.23 -2.36 4.82
C ARG A 60 10.20 -3.02 5.74
N TYR A 61 8.93 -2.88 5.40
CA TYR A 61 7.79 -3.26 6.23
C TYR A 61 6.98 -4.39 5.61
N GLY A 62 6.92 -4.46 4.28
CA GLY A 62 6.12 -5.43 3.55
C GLY A 62 4.72 -4.95 3.24
N ALA A 63 3.99 -5.82 2.56
CA ALA A 63 2.57 -5.69 2.26
C ALA A 63 1.74 -6.59 3.16
N GLY A 64 0.44 -6.64 2.94
CA GLY A 64 -0.54 -7.32 3.78
C GLY A 64 -1.19 -6.35 4.75
N ARG A 65 -1.72 -6.89 5.85
CA ARG A 65 -2.37 -6.06 6.86
C ARG A 65 -1.33 -5.20 7.57
N PHE A 66 -1.48 -3.89 7.44
CA PHE A 66 -0.72 -2.88 8.17
C PHE A 66 -1.70 -2.07 9.04
N LEU A 67 -1.94 -2.56 10.26
CA LEU A 67 -2.95 -2.02 11.17
C LEU A 67 -4.35 -1.94 10.53
N PHE A 68 -4.76 -0.74 10.11
CA PHE A 68 -6.10 -0.44 9.58
C PHE A 68 -6.15 -0.33 8.05
N VAL A 69 -5.03 -0.56 7.36
CA VAL A 69 -4.99 -0.65 5.90
C VAL A 69 -4.45 -2.01 5.47
N GLU A 70 -4.94 -2.53 4.35
CA GLU A 70 -4.40 -3.71 3.68
C GLU A 70 -3.66 -3.28 2.43
N LEU A 71 -2.42 -3.74 2.27
CA LEU A 71 -1.59 -3.46 1.10
C LEU A 71 -1.44 -4.71 0.25
N LEU A 72 -1.55 -4.56 -1.06
CA LEU A 72 -1.38 -5.65 -2.00
C LEU A 72 0.10 -6.12 -2.03
N PRO A 73 0.38 -7.41 -1.78
CA PRO A 73 1.72 -7.96 -1.99
C PRO A 73 2.14 -7.88 -3.45
N ALA A 74 3.45 -7.79 -3.68
CA ALA A 74 4.01 -7.66 -5.02
C ALA A 74 3.59 -8.82 -5.94
N ASP A 75 3.83 -10.05 -5.48
CA ASP A 75 3.40 -11.29 -6.14
C ASP A 75 3.79 -12.46 -5.24
N GLU A 76 2.81 -13.16 -4.70
CA GLU A 76 3.04 -14.43 -4.04
C GLU A 76 2.38 -15.55 -4.85
N GLY A 77 3.11 -16.64 -5.07
CA GLY A 77 2.58 -17.91 -5.58
C GLY A 77 1.52 -18.58 -4.68
N ARG A 78 0.84 -17.82 -3.82
CA ARG A 78 -0.26 -18.24 -2.95
C ARG A 78 -1.58 -17.80 -3.58
N ARG A 79 -2.38 -18.78 -4.01
CA ARG A 79 -3.60 -18.60 -4.82
C ARG A 79 -4.75 -17.80 -4.17
N TRP A 80 -4.64 -17.41 -2.90
CA TRP A 80 -5.77 -16.96 -2.09
C TRP A 80 -5.71 -15.49 -1.68
N VAL A 81 -4.67 -14.76 -2.06
CA VAL A 81 -4.52 -13.33 -1.75
C VAL A 81 -4.39 -12.57 -3.07
N GLU A 82 -5.13 -11.47 -3.19
CA GLU A 82 -4.99 -10.57 -4.32
C GLU A 82 -3.62 -9.88 -4.28
N THR A 83 -2.92 -9.80 -5.41
CA THR A 83 -1.56 -9.25 -5.52
C THR A 83 -1.56 -8.00 -6.40
N LEU A 84 -0.46 -7.25 -6.41
CA LEU A 84 -0.28 -6.14 -7.36
C LEU A 84 -0.44 -6.60 -8.81
N LEU A 85 0.03 -7.81 -9.16
CA LEU A 85 -0.14 -8.34 -10.51
C LEU A 85 -1.59 -8.79 -10.79
N GLY A 86 -2.33 -9.23 -9.77
CA GLY A 86 -3.71 -9.68 -9.91
C GLY A 86 -4.73 -8.55 -9.99
N ALA A 87 -4.51 -7.46 -9.24
CA ALA A 87 -5.44 -6.33 -9.14
C ALA A 87 -5.28 -5.29 -10.26
N ASN A 88 -4.25 -5.40 -11.10
CA ASN A 88 -3.88 -4.38 -12.05
C ASN A 88 -3.73 -4.93 -13.45
N GLU A 89 -3.99 -4.07 -14.44
CA GLU A 89 -3.76 -4.36 -15.85
C GLU A 89 -2.70 -3.40 -16.39
N ALA A 90 -1.82 -3.88 -17.26
CA ALA A 90 -0.79 -3.04 -17.87
C ALA A 90 -1.45 -1.94 -18.72
N GLY A 91 -1.03 -0.69 -18.52
CA GLY A 91 -1.55 0.47 -19.26
C GLY A 91 -2.86 1.06 -18.75
N SER A 92 -3.39 0.61 -17.59
CA SER A 92 -4.66 1.06 -16.99
C SER A 92 -4.70 2.54 -16.55
N GLY A 93 -3.60 3.30 -16.66
CA GLY A 93 -3.51 4.67 -16.15
C GLY A 93 -3.56 4.79 -14.63
N PHE A 94 -3.73 3.68 -13.89
CA PHE A 94 -3.80 3.65 -12.43
C PHE A 94 -3.36 2.31 -11.87
N VAL A 95 -2.46 2.34 -10.88
CA VAL A 95 -1.99 1.16 -10.15
C VAL A 95 -2.64 1.11 -8.77
N ALA A 96 -3.57 0.19 -8.58
CA ALA A 96 -4.15 -0.18 -7.30
C ALA A 96 -3.11 -0.83 -6.38
N VAL A 97 -3.07 -0.39 -5.12
CA VAL A 97 -2.12 -0.89 -4.11
C VAL A 97 -2.74 -1.22 -2.76
N ALA A 98 -3.94 -0.70 -2.47
CA ALA A 98 -4.65 -1.01 -1.23
C ALA A 98 -6.16 -1.15 -1.50
N PRO A 99 -6.73 -2.37 -1.43
CA PRO A 99 -8.17 -2.56 -1.57
C PRO A 99 -8.91 -2.02 -0.35
N VAL A 100 -10.11 -1.48 -0.56
CA VAL A 100 -11.01 -1.03 0.53
C VAL A 100 -12.27 -1.91 0.63
N GLY A 101 -12.38 -2.91 -0.26
CA GLY A 101 -13.57 -3.72 -0.44
C GLY A 101 -14.42 -3.22 -1.60
N THR A 102 -15.33 -4.07 -2.09
CA THR A 102 -16.29 -3.75 -3.18
C THR A 102 -15.68 -3.24 -4.50
N GLY A 103 -14.38 -3.43 -4.71
CA GLY A 103 -13.67 -3.01 -5.93
C GLY A 103 -13.09 -1.60 -5.87
N ASP A 104 -13.20 -0.90 -4.74
CA ASP A 104 -12.55 0.39 -4.52
C ASP A 104 -11.08 0.20 -4.14
N TYR A 105 -10.22 1.12 -4.59
CA TYR A 105 -8.79 1.04 -4.36
C TYR A 105 -8.16 2.39 -4.05
N TRP A 106 -7.22 2.40 -3.10
CA TRP A 106 -6.15 3.40 -3.14
C TRP A 106 -5.06 2.95 -4.10
N GLY A 107 -4.41 3.91 -4.74
CA GLY A 107 -3.40 3.65 -5.75
C GLY A 107 -2.73 4.91 -6.26
N PHE A 108 -1.99 4.73 -7.35
CA PHE A 108 -1.23 5.77 -8.01
C PHE A 108 -1.78 6.00 -9.40
N VAL A 109 -2.04 7.26 -9.75
CA VAL A 109 -2.26 7.65 -11.14
C VAL A 109 -0.96 7.44 -11.91
N VAL A 110 -1.05 7.03 -13.18
CA VAL A 110 0.08 6.75 -14.05
C VAL A 110 0.09 7.71 -15.24
N HIS A 111 1.22 8.38 -15.43
CA HIS A 111 1.49 9.22 -16.58
C HIS A 111 2.74 8.72 -17.30
N ASP A 112 2.61 8.35 -18.58
CA ASP A 112 3.71 7.85 -19.41
C ASP A 112 4.52 6.71 -18.77
N GLY A 113 3.83 5.78 -18.09
CA GLY A 113 4.45 4.66 -17.39
C GLY A 113 5.16 5.07 -16.09
N ILE A 114 4.89 6.25 -15.54
CA ILE A 114 5.42 6.71 -14.25
C ILE A 114 4.24 6.90 -13.31
N CYS A 115 4.24 6.18 -12.19
CA CYS A 115 3.30 6.42 -11.11
C CYS A 115 3.60 7.75 -10.45
N GLU A 116 2.56 8.53 -10.14
CA GLU A 116 2.67 9.70 -9.28
C GLU A 116 3.09 9.30 -7.87
N ASP A 117 3.81 10.19 -7.17
CA ASP A 117 4.15 9.98 -5.76
C ASP A 117 2.93 10.09 -4.84
N ALA A 118 1.94 10.89 -5.25
CA ALA A 118 0.68 11.10 -4.54
C ALA A 118 -0.22 9.86 -4.62
N VAL A 119 -0.94 9.59 -3.53
CA VAL A 119 -1.95 8.52 -3.49
C VAL A 119 -3.30 9.11 -3.86
N SER A 120 -4.06 8.37 -4.66
CA SER A 120 -5.44 8.68 -5.03
C SER A 120 -6.37 7.52 -4.70
N PHE A 121 -7.64 7.84 -4.47
CA PHE A 121 -8.73 6.87 -4.39
C PHE A 121 -9.35 6.67 -5.76
N ARG A 122 -9.63 5.43 -6.14
CA ARG A 122 -10.43 5.10 -7.33
C ARG A 122 -11.71 4.41 -6.90
N TYR A 123 -12.84 5.03 -7.23
CA TYR A 123 -14.18 4.48 -6.99
C TYR A 123 -14.51 3.42 -8.04
N HIS A 124 -15.06 2.28 -7.60
CA HIS A 124 -15.52 1.21 -8.48
C HIS A 124 -16.74 1.65 -9.32
N GLU A 125 -17.61 2.50 -8.75
CA GLU A 125 -18.94 2.78 -9.32
C GLU A 125 -18.86 3.49 -10.68
N ASP A 126 -18.01 4.50 -10.78
CA ASP A 126 -17.86 5.35 -11.97
C ASP A 126 -16.41 5.45 -12.47
N GLY A 127 -15.46 4.83 -11.76
CA GLY A 127 -14.03 4.91 -12.08
C GLY A 127 -13.40 6.27 -11.74
N ALA A 128 -14.11 7.15 -11.03
CA ALA A 128 -13.58 8.44 -10.64
C ALA A 128 -12.33 8.28 -9.77
N VAL A 129 -11.36 9.17 -9.99
CA VAL A 129 -10.10 9.19 -9.23
C VAL A 129 -9.98 10.51 -8.49
N GLU A 130 -9.82 10.45 -7.18
CA GLU A 130 -9.71 11.62 -6.30
C GLU A 130 -8.40 11.62 -5.51
N PRO A 131 -7.74 12.77 -5.34
CA PRO A 131 -6.53 12.88 -4.51
C PRO A 131 -6.80 12.48 -3.06
N ALA A 132 -5.86 11.74 -2.46
CA ALA A 132 -5.97 11.21 -1.10
C ALA A 132 -4.90 11.72 -0.15
N ALA A 133 -3.64 11.71 -0.60
CA ALA A 133 -2.47 12.11 0.17
C ALA A 133 -1.35 12.54 -0.78
N ASP A 134 -0.52 13.48 -0.34
CA ASP A 134 0.57 14.03 -1.17
C ASP A 134 1.69 13.01 -1.39
N ASP A 135 1.87 12.04 -0.49
CA ASP A 135 2.75 10.90 -0.68
C ASP A 135 2.31 9.62 0.03
N PHE A 136 2.96 8.51 -0.32
CA PHE A 136 2.63 7.19 0.22
C PHE A 136 2.81 7.10 1.74
N LEU A 137 3.86 7.69 2.31
CA LEU A 137 4.12 7.61 3.76
C LEU A 137 3.09 8.40 4.57
N GLU A 138 2.62 9.53 4.04
CA GLU A 138 1.50 10.27 4.62
C GLU A 138 0.19 9.47 4.55
N PHE A 139 -0.08 8.82 3.41
CA PHE A 139 -1.23 7.93 3.27
C PHE A 139 -1.22 6.80 4.32
N VAL A 140 -0.14 6.03 4.44
CA VAL A 140 -0.09 4.93 5.42
C VAL A 140 -0.03 5.44 6.87
N ALA A 141 0.47 6.66 7.13
CA ALA A 141 0.38 7.26 8.46
C ALA A 141 -1.06 7.63 8.82
N THR A 142 -1.81 8.18 7.89
CA THR A 142 -3.19 8.63 8.11
C THR A 142 -4.16 7.46 8.15
N GLU A 143 -4.13 6.57 7.16
CA GLU A 143 -5.09 5.47 7.06
C GLU A 143 -4.64 4.23 7.84
N GLY A 144 -3.35 3.89 7.77
CA GLY A 144 -2.79 2.76 8.49
C GLY A 144 -2.62 3.02 9.98
N LEU A 145 -2.01 4.14 10.37
CA LEU A 145 -1.73 4.44 11.79
C LEU A 145 -2.81 5.31 12.48
N ARG A 146 -3.79 5.85 11.72
CA ARG A 146 -4.81 6.80 12.21
C ARG A 146 -4.22 8.06 12.85
N VAL A 147 -3.11 8.56 12.32
CA VAL A 147 -2.55 9.85 12.75
C VAL A 147 -3.50 10.97 12.34
N GLY A 148 -3.80 11.89 13.26
CA GLY A 148 -4.70 13.02 13.01
C GLY A 148 -6.21 12.71 13.09
N ARG A 149 -6.60 11.48 13.47
CA ARG A 149 -7.98 11.06 13.75
C ARG A 149 -8.23 10.75 15.22
#